data_AF-A0A2N2V1F9-F1
#
_entry.id   AF-A0A2N2V1F9-F1
#
_cell.length_a   1.000
_cell.length_b   1.000
_cell.length_c   1.000
_cell.angle_alpha   90.00
_cell.angle_beta   90.00
_cell.angle_gamma   90.00
#
_symmetry.space_group_name_H-M   'P 1'
#
loop_
_entity.id
_entity.type
_entity.pdbx_description
1 polymer ?
#
loop_
_entity_poly.entity_id
_entity_poly.type
_entity_poly.pdbx_seq_one_letter_code
_entity_poly.pdbx_strand_id
1 'polypeptide(L)' 'PSHVMRAMGIPYTAAHGTIRFSLSVYNTEAEVDRVIEAVPPIVAQLRKLSPYWTDKGPAANPEAAFAPTYA' A
#
# COMPACT_ATOMS: atom_id res chain seq x y z
N PRO A 1 0.89 14.92 -1.22
CA PRO A 1 0.08 13.89 -1.93
C PRO A 1 0.35 13.94 -3.45
N SER A 2 0.38 12.77 -4.10
CA SER A 2 0.59 12.69 -5.56
C SER A 2 -0.56 13.35 -6.33
N HIS A 3 -0.25 14.30 -7.21
CA HIS A 3 -1.24 14.97 -8.08
C HIS A 3 -1.89 13.97 -9.06
N VAL A 4 -1.14 12.97 -9.53
CA VAL A 4 -1.65 11.92 -10.41
C VAL A 4 -2.66 11.05 -9.67
N MET A 5 -2.35 10.63 -8.44
CA MET A 5 -3.27 9.81 -7.65
C MET A 5 -4.56 10.54 -7.30
N ARG A 6 -4.46 11.85 -7.03
CA ARG A 6 -5.64 12.70 -6.85
C ARG A 6 -6.48 12.77 -8.13
N ALA A 7 -5.84 12.90 -9.29
CA ALA A 7 -6.54 12.90 -10.58
C ALA A 7 -7.20 11.54 -10.91
N MET A 8 -6.61 10.43 -10.44
CA MET A 8 -7.20 9.09 -10.53
C MET A 8 -8.35 8.85 -9.53
N GLY A 9 -8.72 9.84 -8.71
CA GLY A 9 -9.78 9.71 -7.71
C GLY A 9 -9.42 8.82 -6.52
N ILE A 10 -8.13 8.55 -6.28
CA ILE A 10 -7.70 7.75 -5.13
C ILE A 10 -7.93 8.56 -3.85
N PRO A 11 -8.61 7.99 -2.82
CA PRO A 11 -8.84 8.67 -1.56
C PRO A 11 -7.56 9.17 -0.91
N TYR A 12 -7.62 10.36 -0.31
CA TYR A 12 -6.47 11.02 0.30
C TYR A 12 -5.73 10.12 1.32
N THR A 13 -6.49 9.40 2.15
CA THR A 13 -5.96 8.46 3.14
C THR A 13 -5.19 7.29 2.53
N ALA A 14 -5.64 6.78 1.38
CA ALA A 14 -4.95 5.73 0.63
C ALA A 14 -3.71 6.25 -0.11
N ALA A 15 -3.75 7.51 -0.58
CA ALA A 15 -2.63 8.11 -1.31
C ALA A 15 -1.35 8.28 -0.47
N HIS A 16 -1.47 8.44 0.85
CA HIS A 16 -0.30 8.58 1.74
C HIS A 16 0.45 7.27 1.99
N GLY A 17 -0.25 6.13 1.92
CA GLY A 17 0.36 4.81 2.11
C GLY A 17 0.90 4.17 0.83
N THR A 18 0.92 4.89 -0.29
CA THR A 18 1.24 4.32 -1.60
C THR A 18 2.74 4.26 -1.86
N ILE A 19 3.19 3.11 -2.36
CA ILE A 19 4.57 2.85 -2.74
C ILE A 19 4.60 2.43 -4.20
N ARG A 20 5.52 3.00 -4.99
CA ARG A 20 5.76 2.64 -6.39
C ARG A 20 7.09 1.92 -6.51
N PHE A 21 7.06 0.68 -6.97
CA PHE A 21 8.27 -0.04 -7.39
C PHE A 21 8.48 0.17 -8.88
N SER A 22 9.65 0.68 -9.26
CA SER A 22 10.06 0.87 -10.65
C SER A 22 11.19 -0.09 -10.94
N LEU A 23 10.95 -1.00 -11.89
CA LEU A 23 11.93 -2.00 -12.31
C LEU A 23 12.76 -1.48 -13.49
N SER A 24 13.92 -2.10 -13.69
CA SER A 24 14.88 -1.84 -14.75
C SER A 24 15.44 -3.17 -15.28
N VAL A 25 16.16 -3.09 -16.39
CA VAL A 25 16.85 -4.25 -17.00
C VAL A 25 17.94 -4.86 -16.11
N TYR A 26 18.32 -4.18 -15.03
CA TYR A 26 19.33 -4.65 -14.09
C TYR A 26 18.73 -5.42 -12.91
N ASN A 27 17.39 -5.45 -12.79
CA ASN A 27 16.76 -6.18 -11.70
C ASN A 27 16.77 -7.68 -11.92
N THR A 28 16.87 -8.41 -10.81
CA THR A 28 16.86 -9.88 -10.80
C THR A 28 15.62 -10.42 -10.11
N GLU A 29 15.24 -11.64 -10.45
CA GLU A 29 14.11 -12.34 -9.81
C GLU A 29 14.32 -12.48 -8.30
N ALA A 30 15.54 -12.80 -7.85
CA ALA A 30 15.89 -12.90 -6.44
C ALA A 30 15.70 -11.58 -5.67
N GLU A 31 15.88 -10.42 -6.31
CA GLU A 31 15.56 -9.13 -5.69
C GLU A 31 14.05 -8.95 -5.53
N VAL A 32 13.26 -9.40 -6.50
CA VAL A 32 11.79 -9.35 -6.42
C VAL A 32 11.30 -10.30 -5.32
N ASP A 33 11.82 -11.52 -5.24
CA ASP A 33 11.50 -12.48 -4.19
C ASP A 33 11.80 -11.91 -2.81
N ARG A 34 12.97 -11.26 -2.65
CA ARG A 34 13.34 -10.59 -1.41
C ARG A 34 12.33 -9.48 -1.02
N VAL A 35 11.83 -8.71 -1.99
CA VAL A 35 10.82 -7.68 -1.73
C VAL A 35 9.48 -8.32 -1.33
N ILE A 36 9.07 -9.40 -2.00
CA ILE A 36 7.85 -10.15 -1.68
C ILE A 36 7.92 -10.73 -0.27
N GLU A 37 9.09 -11.20 0.18
CA GLU A 37 9.30 -11.70 1.54
C GLU A 37 9.31 -10.57 2.58
N ALA A 38 9.97 -9.44 2.29
CA ALA A 38 10.21 -8.38 3.27
C ALA A 38 9.03 -7.42 3.47
N VAL A 39 8.29 -7.08 2.41
CA VAL A 39 7.25 -6.04 2.48
C VAL A 39 6.04 -6.45 3.34
N PRO A 40 5.46 -7.65 3.22
CA PRO A 40 4.32 -8.07 4.02
C PRO A 40 4.52 -7.97 5.54
N PRO A 41 5.61 -8.48 6.15
CA PRO A 41 5.81 -8.36 7.60
C PRO A 41 6.02 -6.90 8.05
N ILE A 42 6.69 -6.07 7.25
CA ILE A 42 6.83 -4.62 7.54
C ILE A 42 5.44 -3.96 7.58
N VAL A 43 4.61 -4.20 6.56
CA VAL A 43 3.24 -3.67 6.50
C VAL A 43 2.41 -4.16 7.68
N ALA A 44 2.53 -5.43 8.06
CA ALA A 44 1.84 -5.98 9.23
C ALA A 44 2.25 -5.29 10.53
N GLN A 45 3.55 -5.02 10.72
CA GLN A 45 4.04 -4.28 11.89
C GLN A 45 3.51 -2.85 11.93
N LEU A 46 3.59 -2.12 10.81
CA LEU A 46 3.09 -0.74 10.73
C LEU A 46 1.58 -0.66 10.99
N ARG A 47 0.82 -1.65 10.53
CA ARG A 47 -0.62 -1.76 10.79
C ARG A 47 -0.93 -1.91 12.28
N LYS A 48 -0.15 -2.67 13.05
CA LYS A 48 -0.33 -2.81 14.51
C LYS A 48 -0.16 -1.50 15.28
N LEU A 49 0.67 -0.59 14.76
CA LEU A 49 0.94 0.70 15.37
C LEU A 49 0.00 1.81 14.87
N SER A 50 -0.72 1.56 13.78
CA SER A 50 -1.51 2.58 13.10
C SER A 50 -2.86 2.78 13.79
N PRO A 51 -3.23 4.02 14.15
CA PRO A 51 -4.57 4.31 14.67
C PRO A 51 -5.66 4.15 13.59
N TYR A 52 -5.28 4.00 12.32
CA TYR A 52 -6.20 3.82 11.18
C TYR A 52 -6.46 2.34 10.84
N TRP A 53 -5.79 1.41 11.53
CA TRP A 53 -5.90 -0.02 11.30
C TRP A 53 -6.24 -0.74 12.60
N THR A 54 -7.30 -1.54 12.59
CA THR A 54 -7.75 -2.33 13.73
C THR A 54 -7.54 -3.82 13.45
N ASP A 55 -7.67 -4.67 14.49
CA ASP A 55 -7.58 -6.13 14.33
C ASP A 55 -8.62 -6.71 13.35
N LYS A 56 -9.68 -5.96 13.03
CA LYS A 56 -10.72 -6.33 12.06
C LYS A 56 -10.53 -5.67 10.68
N GLY A 57 -9.39 -5.04 10.42
CA GLY A 57 -9.10 -4.29 9.19
C GLY A 57 -9.16 -2.77 9.39
N PRO A 58 -9.28 -1.97 8.30
CA PRO A 58 -9.38 -0.52 8.39
C PRO A 58 -10.51 -0.09 9.35
N ALA A 59 -10.26 0.87 10.22
CA ALA A 59 -11.24 1.30 11.23
C ALA A 59 -12.57 1.77 10.59
N ALA A 60 -13.69 1.43 11.22
CA ALA A 60 -15.05 1.40 10.67
C ALA A 60 -15.72 2.77 10.37
N ASN A 61 -14.96 3.81 10.02
CA ASN A 61 -15.52 4.88 9.18
C ASN A 61 -14.53 5.25 8.04
N PRO A 62 -14.57 4.50 6.92
CA PRO A 62 -13.69 4.64 5.78
C PRO A 62 -14.45 5.12 4.53
N GLU A 63 -14.63 6.42 4.28
CA GLU A 63 -15.25 6.94 3.03
C GLU A 63 -14.39 6.77 1.76
N ALA A 64 -13.57 5.74 1.73
CA ALA A 64 -13.76 4.62 0.83
C ALA A 64 -12.67 3.66 1.28
N ALA A 65 -13.03 2.50 1.84
CA ALA A 65 -12.06 1.41 1.93
C ALA A 65 -11.51 1.26 0.51
N PHE A 66 -10.26 1.67 0.28
CA PHE A 66 -9.64 1.63 -1.04
C PHE A 66 -9.38 0.15 -1.31
N ALA A 67 -10.40 -0.48 -1.89
CA ALA A 67 -10.42 -1.86 -2.35
C ALA A 67 -10.41 -1.83 -3.89
N PRO A 68 -9.32 -1.35 -4.52
CA PRO A 68 -9.24 -1.37 -5.97
C PRO A 68 -9.33 -2.81 -6.46
N THR A 69 -10.09 -3.03 -7.53
CA THR A 69 -10.06 -4.30 -8.25
C THR A 69 -8.76 -4.34 -9.04
N TYR A 70 -7.84 -5.21 -8.64
CA TYR A 70 -6.64 -5.50 -9.42
C TYR A 70 -7.01 -6.54 -10.49
N ALA A 71 -6.63 -6.27 -11.74
CA ALA A 71 -6.82 -7.18 -12.88
C ALA A 71 -5.77 -8.29 -12.86
#